data_AF-A0A7J5F978-F1
#
_entry.id   AF-A0A7J5F978-F1
#
_cell.length_a   1.000
_cell.length_b   1.000
_cell.length_c   1.000
_cell.angle_alpha   90.00
_cell.angle_beta   90.00
_cell.angle_gamma   90.00
#
_symmetry.space_group_name_H-M   'P 1'
#
loop_
_entity.id
_entity.type
_entity.pdbx_description
1 polymer ?
#
loop_
_entity_poly.entity_id
_entity_poly.type
_entity_poly.pdbx_seq_one_letter_code
_entity_poly.pdbx_strand_id
1 'polypeptide(L)'
;MAKSTTKKRKADGRRTAATKRRTAARPFTVPECKRFTGYKPCFPGTACYRECVEHRPIGKRILIVNLDAMGAVVQTTAMLPAIKRKYPDSHITWITLKNAYRLLDNNPYLDAVYVWEPESWLILQQMEFDILYQTDKTKRSCAFGNTIRAAEKLGFGLDGNGKIVPLNREAEYSYILGLDDELKFRKNRKYGTEILQEALKLEFRRDEYVLQLSDEEQRYVEAYKRDQRLDGGELIVGFNTGCSYLYPNKKMTIDQHVELIERLSGTEGVRLVLVGGPEDTERNAEIVRRVGEKVVSTPTTEGVRRGICYEAVCDVVITGDSFGMHVAIGLKKHVIAWFGLSCWSEIDLYDRGMMLVPEGLHCAPCWKRSCPYGLECISMIDLERIAGEVKRLAAIRAKVF
;
A
#
# COMPACT_ATOMS: atom_id res chain seq x y z
N MET A 1 92.69 21.59 -44.98
CA MET A 1 92.38 22.49 -46.13
C MET A 1 90.87 22.45 -46.36
N ALA A 2 90.10 23.49 -46.65
CA ALA A 2 90.21 24.92 -46.49
C ALA A 2 88.76 25.45 -46.58
N LYS A 3 88.45 26.42 -45.70
CA LYS A 3 87.50 27.54 -45.83
C LYS A 3 86.01 27.28 -46.19
N SER A 4 85.18 27.44 -45.15
CA SER A 4 84.03 28.37 -45.05
C SER A 4 83.55 29.04 -46.34
N THR A 5 82.25 28.92 -46.63
CA THR A 5 81.37 30.10 -46.84
C THR A 5 79.89 29.75 -46.68
N THR A 6 79.24 30.64 -45.95
CA THR A 6 77.84 30.72 -45.54
C THR A 6 76.92 31.11 -46.71
N LYS A 7 75.70 30.54 -46.83
CA LYS A 7 74.51 31.29 -47.28
C LYS A 7 73.17 30.60 -46.96
N LYS A 8 72.54 31.15 -45.92
CA LYS A 8 71.10 31.38 -45.66
C LYS A 8 70.07 30.45 -46.31
N ARG A 9 69.48 29.62 -45.44
CA ARG A 9 68.13 29.04 -45.56
C ARG A 9 67.06 30.15 -45.63
N LYS A 10 66.20 30.13 -46.64
CA LYS A 10 64.82 30.64 -46.56
C LYS A 10 63.91 29.41 -46.51
N ALA A 11 63.40 29.11 -45.31
CA ALA A 11 62.39 28.09 -45.10
C ALA A 11 61.03 28.69 -45.49
N ASP A 12 60.45 28.12 -46.55
CA ASP A 12 59.12 28.50 -47.03
C ASP A 12 58.06 27.94 -46.06
N GLY A 13 57.22 28.83 -45.57
CA GLY A 13 56.29 28.59 -44.48
C GLY A 13 55.05 27.84 -44.94
N ARG A 14 55.04 26.51 -44.81
CA ARG A 14 53.77 25.76 -44.71
C ARG A 14 53.29 25.78 -43.26
N ARG A 15 52.54 26.83 -42.92
CA ARG A 15 51.64 26.82 -41.75
C ARG A 15 50.57 25.76 -41.99
N THR A 16 50.75 24.58 -41.40
CA THR A 16 49.65 23.63 -41.20
C THR A 16 48.62 24.30 -40.32
N ALA A 17 47.51 24.75 -40.92
CA ALA A 17 46.33 25.17 -40.20
C ALA A 17 45.84 23.96 -39.39
N ALA A 18 46.15 23.95 -38.09
CA ALA A 18 45.47 23.11 -37.13
C ALA A 18 44.01 23.57 -37.12
N THR A 19 43.18 22.93 -37.93
CA THR A 19 41.74 23.08 -37.93
C THR A 19 41.26 22.65 -36.55
N LYS A 20 41.18 23.60 -35.61
CA LYS A 20 40.37 23.46 -34.40
C LYS A 20 38.94 23.21 -34.90
N ARG A 21 38.59 21.93 -35.11
CA ARG A 21 37.19 21.51 -35.12
C ARG A 21 36.65 21.96 -33.77
N ARG A 22 36.02 23.13 -33.75
CA ARG A 22 35.04 23.48 -32.72
C ARG A 22 34.04 22.33 -32.75
N THR A 23 34.18 21.38 -31.82
CA THR A 23 33.13 20.45 -31.50
C THR A 23 31.93 21.32 -31.16
N ALA A 24 30.96 21.39 -32.08
CA ALA A 24 29.74 22.13 -31.85
C ALA A 24 29.18 21.66 -30.50
N ALA A 25 29.07 22.58 -29.55
CA ALA A 25 28.51 22.25 -28.25
C ALA A 25 27.11 21.68 -28.48
N ARG A 26 26.83 20.48 -27.97
CA ARG A 26 25.49 19.88 -28.05
C ARG A 26 24.47 20.92 -27.55
N PRO A 27 23.35 21.14 -28.27
CA PRO A 27 22.32 22.06 -27.82
C PRO A 27 21.82 21.61 -26.45
N PHE A 28 21.52 22.58 -25.59
CA PHE A 28 20.96 22.28 -24.28
C PHE A 28 19.59 21.60 -24.45
N THR A 29 19.48 20.40 -23.90
CA THR A 29 18.22 19.64 -23.83
C THR A 29 17.93 19.32 -22.38
N VAL A 30 16.71 19.60 -21.94
CA VAL A 30 16.25 19.20 -20.61
C VAL A 30 16.21 17.65 -20.56
N PRO A 31 16.86 17.00 -19.59
CA PRO A 31 16.86 15.55 -19.49
C PRO A 31 15.44 14.98 -19.30
N GLU A 32 15.08 13.97 -20.09
CA GLU A 32 13.83 13.23 -19.94
C GLU A 32 14.10 11.90 -19.22
N CYS A 33 14.14 11.94 -17.88
CA CYS A 33 14.50 10.79 -17.07
C CYS A 33 13.70 10.79 -15.77
N LYS A 34 13.27 9.60 -15.31
CA LYS A 34 12.50 9.43 -14.06
C LYS A 34 13.21 9.98 -12.82
N ARG A 35 14.54 10.02 -12.81
CA ARG A 35 15.35 10.55 -11.70
C ARG A 35 15.66 12.04 -11.80
N PHE A 36 15.26 12.69 -12.89
CA PHE A 36 15.52 14.11 -13.07
C PHE A 36 14.49 14.93 -12.30
N THR A 37 14.95 15.71 -11.32
CA THR A 37 14.08 16.51 -10.43
C THR A 37 13.68 17.86 -11.02
N GLY A 38 14.11 18.17 -12.25
CA GLY A 38 13.91 19.46 -12.90
C GLY A 38 15.05 20.47 -12.68
N TYR A 39 15.83 20.35 -11.59
CA TYR A 39 16.80 21.40 -11.23
C TYR A 39 18.12 20.90 -10.60
N LYS A 40 18.26 19.60 -10.30
CA LYS A 40 19.51 19.01 -9.79
C LYS A 40 19.87 17.74 -10.56
N PRO A 41 21.18 17.48 -10.79
CA PRO A 41 21.61 16.20 -11.34
C PRO A 41 21.35 15.07 -10.34
N CYS A 42 21.22 13.84 -10.84
CA CYS A 42 20.98 12.66 -10.01
C CYS A 42 22.16 12.35 -9.07
N PHE A 43 23.38 12.69 -9.50
CA PHE A 43 24.60 12.48 -8.73
C PHE A 43 25.42 13.77 -8.62
N PRO A 44 26.00 14.07 -7.44
CA PRO A 44 26.92 15.20 -7.28
C PRO A 44 28.04 15.17 -8.32
N GLY A 45 28.35 16.33 -8.91
CA GLY A 45 29.42 16.46 -9.91
C GLY A 45 29.06 15.99 -11.33
N THR A 46 27.86 15.45 -11.57
CA THR A 46 27.42 15.05 -12.91
C THR A 46 26.64 16.16 -13.62
N ALA A 47 26.71 16.17 -14.95
CA ALA A 47 25.97 17.09 -15.81
C ALA A 47 24.97 16.30 -16.68
N CYS A 48 23.79 16.00 -16.13
CA CYS A 48 22.78 15.16 -16.79
C CYS A 48 22.39 15.62 -18.21
N TYR A 49 22.51 16.92 -18.51
CA TYR A 49 22.23 17.48 -19.85
C TYR A 49 23.36 17.27 -20.87
N ARG A 50 24.53 16.79 -20.45
CA ARG A 50 25.68 16.47 -21.32
C ARG A 50 25.96 14.97 -21.36
N GLU A 51 26.11 14.39 -20.18
CA GLU A 51 26.50 12.99 -19.97
C GLU A 51 25.65 12.41 -18.84
N CYS A 52 24.66 11.60 -19.21
CA CYS A 52 23.81 10.90 -18.26
C CYS A 52 24.50 9.62 -17.79
N VAL A 53 24.66 9.47 -16.48
CA VAL A 53 25.31 8.28 -15.88
C VAL A 53 24.33 7.10 -15.74
N GLU A 54 23.06 7.39 -15.43
CA GLU A 54 22.03 6.36 -15.26
C GLU A 54 20.70 6.87 -15.83
N HIS A 55 20.49 6.65 -17.13
CA HIS A 55 19.26 7.05 -17.80
C HIS A 55 18.13 6.07 -17.47
N ARG A 56 17.01 6.60 -16.94
CA ARG A 56 15.79 5.84 -16.72
C ARG A 56 14.67 6.40 -17.60
N PRO A 57 14.26 5.69 -18.66
CA PRO A 57 13.29 6.20 -19.61
C PRO A 57 11.95 6.46 -18.92
N ILE A 58 11.26 7.50 -19.38
CA ILE A 58 9.88 7.79 -19.00
C ILE A 58 9.01 7.20 -20.12
N GLY A 59 8.38 6.05 -19.87
CA GLY A 59 7.33 5.51 -20.72
C GLY A 59 6.01 6.24 -20.48
N LYS A 60 4.91 5.49 -20.34
CA LYS A 60 3.60 6.07 -20.01
C LYS A 60 3.63 6.82 -18.68
N ARG A 61 3.16 8.07 -18.68
CA ARG A 61 2.98 8.89 -17.46
C ARG A 61 1.60 8.60 -16.88
N ILE A 62 1.56 8.02 -15.70
CA ILE A 62 0.34 7.52 -15.08
C ILE A 62 0.13 8.25 -13.76
N LEU A 63 -1.05 8.82 -13.55
CA LEU A 63 -1.49 9.33 -12.25
C LEU A 63 -2.50 8.37 -11.63
N ILE A 64 -2.27 7.98 -10.38
CA ILE A 64 -3.23 7.29 -9.54
C ILE A 64 -3.79 8.29 -8.53
N VAL A 65 -5.11 8.44 -8.50
CA VAL A 65 -5.82 9.21 -7.47
C VAL A 65 -6.53 8.23 -6.56
N ASN A 66 -6.08 8.15 -5.30
CA ASN A 66 -6.69 7.32 -4.27
C ASN A 66 -6.75 8.09 -2.94
N LEU A 67 -7.93 8.61 -2.63
CA LEU A 67 -8.22 9.36 -1.41
C LEU A 67 -9.09 8.57 -0.41
N ASP A 68 -9.15 7.24 -0.55
CA ASP A 68 -9.91 6.36 0.33
C ASP A 68 -9.20 6.11 1.68
N ALA A 69 -9.85 5.32 2.53
CA ALA A 69 -9.30 4.89 3.81
C ALA A 69 -7.98 4.11 3.65
N MET A 70 -7.15 4.13 4.69
CA MET A 70 -5.80 3.53 4.67
C MET A 70 -5.77 2.06 4.23
N GLY A 71 -6.74 1.24 4.65
CA GLY A 71 -6.83 -0.16 4.22
C GLY A 71 -7.04 -0.32 2.71
N ALA A 72 -7.87 0.54 2.12
CA ALA A 72 -8.09 0.58 0.68
C ALA A 72 -6.82 1.02 -0.07
N VAL A 73 -6.06 1.98 0.48
CA VAL A 73 -4.77 2.38 -0.12
C VAL A 73 -3.81 1.20 -0.20
N VAL A 74 -3.67 0.41 0.88
CA VAL A 74 -2.84 -0.81 0.87
C VAL A 74 -3.39 -1.82 -0.14
N GLN A 75 -4.70 -2.07 -0.15
CA GLN A 75 -5.34 -2.99 -1.10
C GLN A 75 -5.10 -2.58 -2.57
N THR A 76 -5.23 -1.29 -2.89
CA THR A 76 -5.03 -0.77 -4.25
C THR A 76 -3.61 -0.98 -4.75
N THR A 77 -2.60 -1.11 -3.88
CA THR A 77 -1.23 -1.39 -4.33
C THR A 77 -1.10 -2.69 -5.12
N ALA A 78 -2.04 -3.64 -4.96
CA ALA A 78 -2.12 -4.88 -5.74
C ALA A 78 -2.20 -4.66 -7.25
N MET A 79 -2.69 -3.50 -7.72
CA MET A 79 -2.77 -3.23 -9.15
C MET A 79 -1.42 -2.81 -9.77
N LEU A 80 -0.43 -2.42 -8.96
CA LEU A 80 0.84 -1.86 -9.44
C LEU A 80 1.65 -2.85 -10.32
N PRO A 81 1.77 -4.15 -9.97
CA PRO A 81 2.35 -5.14 -10.87
C PRO A 81 1.64 -5.22 -12.22
N ALA A 82 0.31 -5.15 -12.25
CA ALA A 82 -0.47 -5.16 -13.50
C ALA A 82 -0.17 -3.93 -14.38
N ILE A 83 -0.02 -2.76 -13.76
CA ILE A 83 0.39 -1.54 -14.48
C ILE A 83 1.77 -1.73 -15.10
N LYS A 84 2.75 -2.25 -14.35
CA LYS A 84 4.11 -2.47 -14.89
C LYS A 84 4.17 -3.58 -15.93
N ARG A 85 3.33 -4.62 -15.85
CA ARG A 85 3.22 -5.62 -16.93
C ARG A 85 2.71 -4.99 -18.22
N LYS A 86 1.69 -4.13 -18.13
CA LYS A 86 1.10 -3.44 -19.29
C LYS A 86 2.01 -2.33 -19.83
N TYR A 87 2.69 -1.61 -18.95
CA TYR A 87 3.54 -0.47 -19.24
C TYR A 87 4.86 -0.55 -18.44
N PRO A 88 5.86 -1.35 -18.89
CA PRO A 88 7.09 -1.61 -18.13
C PRO A 88 7.87 -0.36 -17.71
N ASP A 89 8.03 0.58 -18.64
CA ASP A 89 8.78 1.82 -18.40
C ASP A 89 7.91 2.96 -17.84
N SER A 90 6.65 2.70 -17.45
CA SER A 90 5.74 3.73 -16.97
C SER A 90 6.30 4.51 -15.78
N HIS A 91 6.09 5.82 -15.77
CA HIS A 91 6.27 6.67 -14.60
C HIS A 91 4.93 6.72 -13.84
N ILE A 92 4.90 6.19 -12.63
CA ILE A 92 3.69 6.13 -11.80
C ILE A 92 3.77 7.18 -10.70
N THR A 93 2.91 8.18 -10.81
CA THR A 93 2.64 9.18 -9.77
C THR A 93 1.39 8.78 -9.00
N TRP A 94 1.41 8.89 -7.67
CA TRP A 94 0.25 8.61 -6.83
C TRP A 94 -0.07 9.80 -5.94
N ILE A 95 -1.33 10.20 -5.81
CA ILE A 95 -1.77 11.16 -4.77
C ILE A 95 -2.72 10.49 -3.76
N THR A 96 -2.44 10.68 -2.47
CA THR A 96 -3.24 10.11 -1.38
C THR A 96 -3.30 11.03 -0.14
N LEU A 97 -4.15 10.70 0.82
CA LEU A 97 -4.29 11.45 2.06
C LEU A 97 -3.03 11.33 2.94
N LYS A 98 -2.75 12.36 3.74
CA LYS A 98 -1.55 12.44 4.59
C LYS A 98 -1.35 11.23 5.52
N ASN A 99 -2.44 10.69 6.06
CA ASN A 99 -2.40 9.52 6.94
C ASN A 99 -2.05 8.21 6.21
N ALA A 100 -2.32 8.12 4.91
CA ALA A 100 -1.99 6.96 4.07
C ALA A 100 -0.67 7.12 3.29
N TYR A 101 -0.13 8.34 3.19
CA TYR A 101 1.08 8.66 2.42
C TYR A 101 2.25 7.71 2.70
N ARG A 102 2.59 7.51 3.99
CA ARG A 102 3.72 6.65 4.41
C ARG A 102 3.49 5.15 4.17
N LEU A 103 2.27 4.72 3.84
CA LEU A 103 2.00 3.32 3.47
C LEU A 103 2.65 2.96 2.13
N LEU A 104 2.89 3.96 1.28
CA LEU A 104 3.48 3.82 -0.04
C LEU A 104 5.01 3.94 -0.03
N ASP A 105 5.62 4.12 1.14
CA ASP A 105 7.07 4.17 1.30
C ASP A 105 7.72 2.87 0.82
N ASN A 106 8.87 3.00 0.16
CA ASN A 106 9.66 1.89 -0.39
C ASN A 106 8.88 1.04 -1.41
N ASN A 107 7.77 1.55 -1.97
CA ASN A 107 7.07 0.83 -3.03
C ASN A 107 7.93 0.83 -4.31
N PRO A 108 8.32 -0.34 -4.85
CA PRO A 108 9.27 -0.45 -5.95
C PRO A 108 8.69 -0.02 -7.30
N TYR A 109 7.38 0.19 -7.39
CA TYR A 109 6.69 0.51 -8.63
C TYR A 109 6.38 2.00 -8.78
N LEU A 110 6.37 2.75 -7.69
CA LEU A 110 6.03 4.17 -7.67
C LEU A 110 7.26 5.02 -7.94
N ASP A 111 7.10 6.04 -8.78
CA ASP A 111 8.15 6.99 -9.11
C ASP A 111 7.98 8.30 -8.32
N ALA A 112 6.73 8.69 -8.00
CA ALA A 112 6.44 9.83 -7.14
C ALA A 112 5.15 9.63 -6.33
N VAL A 113 5.12 10.15 -5.10
CA VAL A 113 3.93 10.16 -4.25
C VAL A 113 3.70 11.57 -3.73
N TYR A 114 2.46 12.06 -3.83
CA TYR A 114 2.02 13.37 -3.37
C TYR A 114 1.02 13.22 -2.22
N VAL A 115 1.14 14.13 -1.24
CA VAL A 115 0.15 14.30 -0.18
C VAL A 115 -1.01 15.13 -0.72
N TRP A 116 -2.23 14.77 -0.35
CA TRP A 116 -3.44 15.51 -0.70
C TRP A 116 -3.49 16.87 0.03
N GLU A 117 -2.93 17.90 -0.61
CA GLU A 117 -2.88 19.28 -0.12
C GLU A 117 -2.79 20.29 -1.28
N PRO A 118 -3.10 21.58 -1.06
CA PRO A 118 -3.21 22.58 -2.13
C PRO A 118 -1.99 22.69 -3.04
N GLU A 119 -0.78 22.60 -2.49
CA GLU A 119 0.45 22.65 -3.28
C GLU A 119 0.52 21.49 -4.29
N SER A 120 0.27 20.27 -3.82
CA SER A 120 0.21 19.09 -4.70
C SER A 120 -0.85 19.21 -5.78
N TRP A 121 -2.00 19.82 -5.49
CA TRP A 121 -3.05 20.02 -6.50
C TRP A 121 -2.56 20.93 -7.62
N LEU A 122 -1.97 22.07 -7.26
CA LEU A 122 -1.44 23.04 -8.22
C LEU A 122 -0.36 22.42 -9.10
N ILE A 123 0.55 21.64 -8.50
CA ILE A 123 1.62 20.93 -9.24
C ILE A 123 1.00 19.92 -10.22
N LEU A 124 0.15 19.02 -9.74
CA LEU A 124 -0.42 17.95 -10.55
C LEU A 124 -1.33 18.47 -11.68
N GLN A 125 -2.00 19.60 -11.49
CA GLN A 125 -2.81 20.26 -12.52
C GLN A 125 -1.97 20.91 -13.64
N GLN A 126 -0.68 21.15 -13.42
CA GLN A 126 0.25 21.62 -14.45
C GLN A 126 1.01 20.47 -15.13
N MET A 127 0.96 19.27 -14.58
CA MET A 127 1.55 18.09 -15.20
C MET A 127 0.63 17.53 -16.29
N GLU A 128 1.24 16.81 -17.23
CA GLU A 128 0.54 16.07 -18.29
C GLU A 128 0.73 14.56 -18.08
N PHE A 129 -0.38 13.83 -18.17
CA PHE A 129 -0.41 12.38 -18.01
C PHE A 129 -0.96 11.70 -19.27
N ASP A 130 -0.49 10.50 -19.57
CA ASP A 130 -1.13 9.65 -20.57
C ASP A 130 -2.42 9.05 -20.02
N ILE A 131 -2.38 8.58 -18.75
CA ILE A 131 -3.46 7.83 -18.13
C ILE A 131 -3.69 8.35 -16.71
N LEU A 132 -4.95 8.60 -16.37
CA LEU A 132 -5.40 8.76 -15.00
C LEU A 132 -6.20 7.54 -14.56
N TYR A 133 -5.78 6.91 -13.47
CA TYR A 133 -6.51 5.89 -12.75
C TYR A 133 -7.20 6.52 -11.53
N GLN A 134 -8.51 6.73 -11.64
CA GLN A 134 -9.35 7.12 -10.50
C GLN A 134 -9.81 5.86 -9.78
N THR A 135 -9.28 5.60 -8.58
CA THR A 135 -9.58 4.34 -7.87
C THR A 135 -10.76 4.48 -6.92
N ASP A 136 -11.01 5.67 -6.37
CA ASP A 136 -12.06 5.88 -5.35
C ASP A 136 -13.31 6.60 -5.86
N LYS A 137 -14.44 6.31 -5.20
CA LYS A 137 -15.78 6.83 -5.53
C LYS A 137 -16.19 7.94 -4.55
N THR A 138 -15.39 9.00 -4.46
CA THR A 138 -15.73 10.18 -3.66
C THR A 138 -15.90 11.42 -4.53
N LYS A 139 -16.82 12.32 -4.18
CA LYS A 139 -17.03 13.55 -4.96
C LYS A 139 -15.74 14.38 -5.08
N ARG A 140 -14.93 14.41 -4.03
CA ARG A 140 -13.69 15.20 -3.98
C ARG A 140 -12.62 14.64 -4.93
N SER A 141 -12.43 13.32 -4.96
CA SER A 141 -11.42 12.69 -5.84
C SER A 141 -11.87 12.76 -7.28
N CYS A 142 -13.15 12.51 -7.55
CA CYS A 142 -13.77 12.63 -8.87
C CYS A 142 -13.67 14.06 -9.41
N ALA A 143 -14.00 15.07 -8.59
CA ALA A 143 -13.85 16.48 -8.96
C ALA A 143 -12.39 16.81 -9.30
N PHE A 144 -11.44 16.35 -8.47
CA PHE A 144 -10.03 16.56 -8.73
C PHE A 144 -9.56 15.88 -10.03
N GLY A 145 -9.91 14.60 -10.22
CA GLY A 145 -9.58 13.83 -11.42
C GLY A 145 -10.12 14.46 -12.70
N ASN A 146 -11.30 15.11 -12.65
CA ASN A 146 -11.83 15.88 -13.77
C ASN A 146 -10.89 17.03 -14.19
N THR A 147 -10.20 17.69 -13.25
CA THR A 147 -9.30 18.81 -13.53
C THR A 147 -7.93 18.41 -14.08
N ILE A 148 -7.52 17.15 -13.93
CA ILE A 148 -6.21 16.67 -14.38
C ILE A 148 -6.14 16.58 -15.90
N ARG A 149 -5.01 16.99 -16.48
CA ARG A 149 -4.71 16.82 -17.90
C ARG A 149 -4.21 15.40 -18.16
N ALA A 150 -5.12 14.53 -18.62
CA ALA A 150 -4.81 13.16 -18.98
C ALA A 150 -5.48 12.77 -20.31
N ALA A 151 -4.76 12.07 -21.18
CA ALA A 151 -5.29 11.62 -22.48
C ALA A 151 -6.39 10.56 -22.33
N GLU A 152 -6.24 9.64 -21.37
CA GLU A 152 -7.26 8.68 -20.97
C GLU A 152 -7.54 8.80 -19.46
N LYS A 153 -8.81 8.77 -19.06
CA LYS A 153 -9.23 8.73 -17.65
C LYS A 153 -10.11 7.51 -17.43
N LEU A 154 -9.72 6.67 -16.47
CA LEU A 154 -10.38 5.39 -16.18
C LEU A 154 -10.85 5.34 -14.72
N GLY A 155 -11.93 4.61 -14.48
CA GLY A 155 -12.60 4.53 -13.19
C GLY A 155 -13.79 5.48 -13.12
N PHE A 156 -13.73 6.47 -12.22
CA PHE A 156 -14.87 7.33 -11.88
C PHE A 156 -14.57 8.82 -12.07
N GLY A 157 -15.62 9.60 -12.31
CA GLY A 157 -15.56 11.05 -12.46
C GLY A 157 -16.81 11.70 -11.91
N LEU A 158 -16.87 13.03 -12.02
CA LEU A 158 -18.02 13.82 -11.59
C LEU A 158 -18.73 14.42 -12.81
N ASP A 159 -20.05 14.26 -12.92
CA ASP A 159 -20.84 14.89 -13.98
C ASP A 159 -21.16 16.36 -13.67
N GLY A 160 -21.82 17.05 -14.61
CA GLY A 160 -22.24 18.45 -14.46
C GLY A 160 -23.27 18.69 -13.34
N ASN A 161 -23.91 17.64 -12.82
CA ASN A 161 -24.85 17.71 -11.70
C ASN A 161 -24.19 17.37 -10.35
N GLY A 162 -22.86 17.21 -10.33
CA GLY A 162 -22.12 16.84 -9.14
C GLY A 162 -22.38 15.40 -8.67
N LYS A 163 -22.74 14.51 -9.60
CA LYS A 163 -22.95 13.07 -9.36
C LYS A 163 -21.73 12.29 -9.84
N ILE A 164 -21.41 11.22 -9.10
CA ILE A 164 -20.33 10.32 -9.48
C ILE A 164 -20.82 9.44 -10.63
N VAL A 165 -20.03 9.31 -11.68
CA VAL A 165 -20.34 8.49 -12.87
C VAL A 165 -19.13 7.67 -13.28
N PRO A 166 -19.30 6.49 -13.90
CA PRO A 166 -18.21 5.77 -14.52
C PRO A 166 -17.67 6.55 -15.73
N LEU A 167 -16.35 6.59 -15.89
CA LEU A 167 -15.69 7.25 -17.05
C LEU A 167 -15.49 6.31 -18.23
N ASN A 168 -15.61 5.01 -18.00
CA ASN A 168 -15.44 3.96 -19.00
C ASN A 168 -16.36 2.78 -18.70
N ARG A 169 -16.68 1.99 -19.73
CA ARG A 169 -17.60 0.86 -19.65
C ARG A 169 -17.17 -0.19 -18.62
N GLU A 170 -15.87 -0.46 -18.52
CA GLU A 170 -15.37 -1.48 -17.59
C GLU A 170 -15.58 -1.10 -16.11
N ALA A 171 -15.74 0.19 -15.81
CA ALA A 171 -16.06 0.66 -14.45
C ALA A 171 -17.55 0.50 -14.09
N GLU A 172 -18.43 0.16 -15.04
CA GLU A 172 -19.88 0.02 -14.81
C GLU A 172 -20.20 -1.04 -13.75
N TYR A 173 -19.51 -2.18 -13.76
CA TYR A 173 -19.76 -3.23 -12.75
C TYR A 173 -19.50 -2.70 -11.33
N SER A 174 -18.34 -2.08 -11.12
CA SER A 174 -17.99 -1.46 -9.82
C SER A 174 -18.93 -0.32 -9.44
N TYR A 175 -19.45 0.42 -10.42
CA TYR A 175 -20.46 1.45 -10.21
C TYR A 175 -21.80 0.85 -9.75
N ILE A 176 -22.30 -0.18 -10.46
CA ILE A 176 -23.58 -0.85 -10.17
C ILE A 176 -23.56 -1.53 -8.80
N LEU A 177 -22.42 -2.06 -8.34
CA LEU A 177 -22.30 -2.56 -6.96
C LEU A 177 -22.67 -1.50 -5.91
N GLY A 178 -22.47 -0.21 -6.20
CA GLY A 178 -22.89 0.88 -5.31
C GLY A 178 -24.39 1.22 -5.37
N LEU A 179 -25.11 0.68 -6.35
CA LEU A 179 -26.53 0.95 -6.61
C LEU A 179 -27.43 -0.26 -6.31
N ASP A 180 -26.87 -1.46 -6.28
CA ASP A 180 -27.58 -2.73 -6.12
C ASP A 180 -26.98 -3.53 -4.96
N ASP A 181 -27.61 -3.43 -3.78
CA ASP A 181 -27.21 -4.16 -2.57
C ASP A 181 -27.35 -5.68 -2.73
N GLU A 182 -28.30 -6.17 -3.52
CA GLU A 182 -28.46 -7.61 -3.78
C GLU A 182 -27.29 -8.12 -4.62
N LEU A 183 -26.91 -7.37 -5.66
CA LEU A 183 -25.71 -7.69 -6.43
C LEU A 183 -24.46 -7.65 -5.53
N LYS A 184 -24.29 -6.57 -4.75
CA LYS A 184 -23.09 -6.38 -3.92
C LYS A 184 -22.97 -7.39 -2.80
N PHE A 185 -24.03 -7.62 -2.03
CA PHE A 185 -23.97 -8.39 -0.80
C PHE A 185 -24.24 -9.88 -0.99
N ARG A 186 -25.02 -10.26 -2.01
CA ARG A 186 -25.48 -11.65 -2.19
C ARG A 186 -24.90 -12.34 -3.40
N LYS A 187 -24.76 -11.63 -4.53
CA LYS A 187 -24.37 -12.24 -5.81
C LYS A 187 -22.90 -12.06 -6.18
N ASN A 188 -22.25 -10.98 -5.75
CA ASN A 188 -20.85 -10.73 -6.06
C ASN A 188 -19.93 -11.83 -5.48
N ARG A 189 -19.01 -12.32 -6.31
CA ARG A 189 -17.98 -13.30 -5.94
C ARG A 189 -16.56 -12.82 -6.29
N LYS A 190 -16.43 -11.61 -6.84
CA LYS A 190 -15.14 -11.01 -7.22
C LYS A 190 -14.50 -10.34 -6.02
N TYR A 191 -13.18 -10.44 -5.95
CA TYR A 191 -12.39 -9.67 -5.01
C TYR A 191 -12.44 -8.17 -5.35
N GLY A 192 -12.27 -7.30 -4.35
CA GLY A 192 -12.19 -5.86 -4.55
C GLY A 192 -11.03 -5.47 -5.48
N THR A 193 -9.92 -6.19 -5.43
CA THR A 193 -8.77 -6.01 -6.32
C THR A 193 -9.08 -6.39 -7.77
N GLU A 194 -9.83 -7.47 -8.00
CA GLU A 194 -10.32 -7.86 -9.32
C GLU A 194 -11.25 -6.80 -9.91
N ILE A 195 -12.25 -6.38 -9.13
CA ILE A 195 -13.21 -5.35 -9.53
C ILE A 195 -12.48 -4.04 -9.91
N LEU A 196 -11.49 -3.66 -9.11
CA LEU A 196 -10.71 -2.45 -9.36
C LEU A 196 -9.84 -2.59 -10.62
N GLN A 197 -9.13 -3.70 -10.79
CA GLN A 197 -8.28 -3.91 -11.96
C GLN A 197 -9.10 -3.95 -13.25
N GLU A 198 -10.26 -4.60 -13.25
CA GLU A 198 -11.20 -4.59 -14.38
C GLU A 198 -11.66 -3.17 -14.71
N ALA A 199 -12.12 -2.41 -13.70
CA ALA A 199 -12.57 -1.02 -13.88
C ALA A 199 -11.50 -0.13 -14.54
N LEU A 200 -10.22 -0.44 -14.32
CA LEU A 200 -9.07 0.30 -14.83
C LEU A 200 -8.43 -0.34 -16.09
N LYS A 201 -9.10 -1.32 -16.72
CA LYS A 201 -8.60 -2.06 -17.90
C LYS A 201 -7.23 -2.70 -17.66
N LEU A 202 -7.00 -3.21 -16.44
CA LEU A 202 -5.80 -3.93 -16.04
C LEU A 202 -6.12 -5.43 -15.96
N GLU A 203 -5.15 -6.24 -16.35
CA GLU A 203 -5.26 -7.69 -16.23
C GLU A 203 -5.19 -8.10 -14.76
N PHE A 204 -6.20 -8.83 -14.30
CA PHE A 204 -6.20 -9.44 -12.97
C PHE A 204 -5.43 -10.77 -12.98
N ARG A 205 -4.38 -10.86 -12.15
CA ARG A 205 -3.61 -12.09 -11.91
C ARG A 205 -3.50 -12.45 -10.43
N ARG A 206 -4.45 -11.97 -9.62
CA ARG A 206 -4.41 -12.14 -8.14
C ARG A 206 -3.06 -11.66 -7.57
N ASP A 207 -2.57 -10.52 -8.05
CA ASP A 207 -1.35 -9.90 -7.55
C ASP A 207 -1.54 -9.50 -6.08
N GLU A 208 -0.51 -9.74 -5.27
CA GLU A 208 -0.56 -9.45 -3.84
C GLU A 208 -0.39 -7.95 -3.53
N TYR A 209 -0.78 -7.55 -2.32
CA TYR A 209 -0.53 -6.20 -1.81
C TYR A 209 0.98 -5.92 -1.77
N VAL A 210 1.35 -4.67 -2.04
CA VAL A 210 2.74 -4.20 -2.06
C VAL A 210 2.95 -3.24 -0.90
N LEU A 211 3.40 -3.78 0.23
CA LEU A 211 3.78 -3.04 1.43
C LEU A 211 5.21 -3.44 1.84
N GLN A 212 6.16 -2.52 1.74
CA GLN A 212 7.58 -2.83 2.01
C GLN A 212 8.12 -2.10 3.22
N LEU A 213 8.84 -2.84 4.06
CA LEU A 213 9.65 -2.30 5.15
C LEU A 213 11.04 -1.93 4.63
N SER A 214 11.55 -0.79 5.07
CA SER A 214 12.95 -0.40 4.88
C SER A 214 13.90 -1.28 5.71
N ASP A 215 15.19 -1.25 5.38
CA ASP A 215 16.23 -1.97 6.14
C ASP A 215 16.33 -1.50 7.60
N GLU A 216 16.00 -0.23 7.89
CA GLU A 216 15.91 0.26 9.27
C GLU A 216 14.72 -0.38 10.00
N GLU A 217 13.56 -0.43 9.37
CA GLU A 217 12.35 -1.01 9.95
C GLU A 217 12.49 -2.52 10.17
N GLN A 218 13.10 -3.24 9.23
CA GLN A 218 13.41 -4.67 9.41
C GLN A 218 14.35 -4.90 10.59
N ARG A 219 15.42 -4.10 10.73
CA ARG A 219 16.32 -4.17 11.90
C ARG A 219 15.59 -3.85 13.20
N TYR A 220 14.67 -2.90 13.17
CA TYR A 220 13.83 -2.57 14.31
C TYR A 220 12.93 -3.74 14.73
N VAL A 221 12.27 -4.41 13.77
CA VAL A 221 11.44 -5.60 14.04
C VAL A 221 12.24 -6.69 14.74
N GLU A 222 13.44 -6.99 14.26
CA GLU A 222 14.30 -8.04 14.84
C GLU A 222 14.91 -7.63 16.20
N ALA A 223 15.17 -6.34 16.42
CA ALA A 223 15.54 -5.82 17.74
C ALA A 223 14.37 -5.95 18.73
N TYR A 224 13.17 -5.52 18.32
CA TYR A 224 11.98 -5.56 19.16
C TYR A 224 11.61 -7.00 19.56
N LYS A 225 11.73 -7.97 18.65
CA LYS A 225 11.54 -9.39 18.99
C LYS A 225 12.47 -9.84 20.11
N ARG A 226 13.77 -9.52 20.04
CA ARG A 226 14.75 -9.86 21.08
C ARG A 226 14.43 -9.18 22.41
N ASP A 227 14.12 -7.88 22.37
CA ASP A 227 13.83 -7.09 23.57
C ASP A 227 12.58 -7.61 24.32
N GLN A 228 11.59 -8.10 23.58
CA GLN A 228 10.34 -8.65 24.13
C GLN A 228 10.35 -10.18 24.30
N ARG A 229 11.47 -10.85 24.02
CA ARG A 229 11.60 -12.33 24.03
C ARG A 229 10.53 -13.00 23.17
N LEU A 230 10.47 -12.58 21.92
CA LEU A 230 9.60 -13.09 20.85
C LEU A 230 10.44 -13.75 19.73
N ASP A 231 11.65 -14.18 20.04
CA ASP A 231 12.62 -14.78 19.11
C ASP A 231 12.96 -16.24 19.45
N GLY A 232 12.22 -16.85 20.39
CA GLY A 232 12.44 -18.21 20.89
C GLY A 232 11.91 -19.34 19.99
N GLY A 233 11.44 -19.03 18.79
CA GLY A 233 10.87 -19.99 17.84
C GLY A 233 9.37 -20.25 18.00
N GLU A 234 8.73 -19.68 19.03
CA GLU A 234 7.28 -19.75 19.24
C GLU A 234 6.50 -19.13 18.07
N LEU A 235 5.24 -19.52 17.93
CA LEU A 235 4.28 -18.87 17.06
C LEU A 235 3.81 -17.57 17.71
N ILE A 236 4.09 -16.43 17.08
CA ILE A 236 3.71 -15.12 17.58
C ILE A 236 2.33 -14.75 17.01
N VAL A 237 1.34 -14.62 17.89
CA VAL A 237 -0.06 -14.34 17.54
C VAL A 237 -0.42 -12.93 17.97
N GLY A 238 -0.63 -12.06 17.00
CA GLY A 238 -1.06 -10.68 17.19
C GLY A 238 -2.58 -10.55 17.23
N PHE A 239 -3.10 -9.82 18.21
CA PHE A 239 -4.49 -9.36 18.23
C PHE A 239 -4.52 -7.89 17.81
N ASN A 240 -5.05 -7.63 16.62
CA ASN A 240 -5.41 -6.27 16.24
C ASN A 240 -6.77 -5.95 16.88
N THR A 241 -6.75 -5.24 18.00
CA THR A 241 -7.88 -5.22 18.93
C THR A 241 -9.01 -4.29 18.53
N GLY A 242 -8.79 -3.43 17.54
CA GLY A 242 -9.73 -2.39 17.20
C GLY A 242 -9.85 -2.06 15.71
N CYS A 243 -10.43 -0.90 15.47
CA CYS A 243 -10.77 -0.39 14.15
C CYS A 243 -11.14 1.10 14.26
N SER A 244 -11.25 1.75 13.11
CA SER A 244 -11.65 3.15 13.01
C SER A 244 -12.98 3.44 13.72
N TYR A 245 -13.06 4.59 14.40
CA TYR A 245 -14.32 5.14 14.93
C TYR A 245 -15.42 5.36 13.87
N LEU A 246 -15.13 5.32 12.57
CA LEU A 246 -16.14 5.39 11.51
C LEU A 246 -17.05 4.15 11.47
N TYR A 247 -16.51 2.97 11.83
CA TYR A 247 -17.21 1.70 11.82
C TYR A 247 -16.86 0.87 13.08
N PRO A 248 -17.24 1.36 14.28
CA PRO A 248 -16.87 0.73 15.55
C PRO A 248 -17.50 -0.66 15.73
N ASN A 249 -18.59 -0.94 15.00
CA ASN A 249 -19.34 -2.20 15.01
C ASN A 249 -18.56 -3.40 14.44
N LYS A 250 -17.31 -3.20 14.02
CA LYS A 250 -16.42 -4.28 13.57
C LYS A 250 -15.55 -4.84 14.70
N LYS A 251 -15.52 -4.20 15.88
CA LYS A 251 -14.70 -4.65 17.01
C LYS A 251 -15.38 -5.83 17.72
N MET A 252 -14.61 -6.87 18.04
CA MET A 252 -14.97 -7.79 19.14
C MET A 252 -15.13 -7.01 20.44
N THR A 253 -15.81 -7.57 21.43
CA THR A 253 -15.82 -6.99 22.79
C THR A 253 -14.46 -7.16 23.46
N ILE A 254 -14.22 -6.46 24.57
CA ILE A 254 -13.02 -6.66 25.38
C ILE A 254 -13.08 -8.05 26.03
N ASP A 255 -14.26 -8.49 26.45
CA ASP A 255 -14.46 -9.83 27.02
C ASP A 255 -14.06 -10.95 26.05
N GLN A 256 -14.47 -10.85 24.77
CA GLN A 256 -14.08 -11.81 23.73
C GLN A 256 -12.56 -11.86 23.53
N HIS A 257 -11.87 -10.71 23.56
CA HIS A 257 -10.41 -10.68 23.47
C HIS A 257 -9.75 -11.32 24.70
N VAL A 258 -10.22 -10.98 25.90
CA VAL A 258 -9.71 -11.54 27.16
C VAL A 258 -9.90 -13.07 27.17
N GLU A 259 -11.07 -13.56 26.78
CA GLU A 259 -11.35 -14.99 26.69
C GLU A 259 -10.39 -15.72 25.74
N LEU A 260 -10.18 -15.17 24.54
CA LEU A 260 -9.23 -15.75 23.57
C LEU A 260 -7.79 -15.75 24.10
N ILE A 261 -7.35 -14.66 24.72
CA ILE A 261 -6.01 -14.54 25.29
C ILE A 261 -5.81 -15.57 26.40
N GLU A 262 -6.77 -15.67 27.32
CA GLU A 262 -6.75 -16.67 28.40
C GLU A 262 -6.64 -18.08 27.84
N ARG A 263 -7.46 -18.42 26.85
CA ARG A 263 -7.48 -19.75 26.21
C ARG A 263 -6.17 -20.08 25.48
N LEU A 264 -5.55 -19.09 24.83
CA LEU A 264 -4.34 -19.28 24.03
C LEU A 264 -3.05 -19.18 24.84
N SER A 265 -3.06 -18.47 25.97
CA SER A 265 -1.88 -18.28 26.82
C SER A 265 -1.30 -19.58 27.37
N GLY A 266 -2.14 -20.61 27.56
CA GLY A 266 -1.71 -21.95 27.98
C GLY A 266 -1.28 -22.88 26.84
N THR A 267 -1.23 -22.39 25.59
CA THR A 267 -0.81 -23.21 24.45
C THR A 267 0.71 -23.17 24.34
N GLU A 268 1.34 -24.36 24.41
CA GLU A 268 2.79 -24.49 24.27
C GLU A 268 3.27 -23.96 22.91
N GLY A 269 4.40 -23.24 22.92
CA GLY A 269 4.99 -22.67 21.71
C GLY A 269 4.19 -21.51 21.12
N VAL A 270 3.36 -20.81 21.91
CA VAL A 270 2.62 -19.61 21.47
C VAL A 270 3.00 -18.40 22.33
N ARG A 271 3.20 -17.25 21.68
CA ARG A 271 3.37 -15.93 22.32
C ARG A 271 2.32 -14.97 21.79
N LEU A 272 1.69 -14.23 22.69
CA LEU A 272 0.57 -13.34 22.35
C LEU A 272 1.02 -11.87 22.36
N VAL A 273 0.56 -11.10 21.39
CA VAL A 273 0.89 -9.67 21.23
C VAL A 273 -0.39 -8.88 20.98
N LEU A 274 -0.56 -7.72 21.62
CA LEU A 274 -1.59 -6.74 21.25
C LEU A 274 -0.99 -5.71 20.31
N VAL A 275 -1.61 -5.54 19.14
CA VAL A 275 -1.29 -4.48 18.18
C VAL A 275 -2.51 -3.59 17.97
N GLY A 276 -2.29 -2.35 17.52
CA GLY A 276 -3.39 -1.40 17.30
C GLY A 276 -2.90 0.01 16.99
N GLY A 277 -3.86 0.89 16.71
CA GLY A 277 -3.60 2.30 16.48
C GLY A 277 -3.81 3.16 17.73
N PRO A 278 -3.63 4.49 17.62
CA PRO A 278 -3.85 5.42 18.74
C PRO A 278 -5.23 5.29 19.38
N GLU A 279 -6.25 4.97 18.58
CA GLU A 279 -7.64 4.77 18.98
C GLU A 279 -7.85 3.55 19.90
N ASP A 280 -6.87 2.65 19.94
CA ASP A 280 -6.93 1.38 20.66
C ASP A 280 -6.09 1.39 21.95
N THR A 281 -5.46 2.53 22.28
CA THR A 281 -4.57 2.67 23.45
C THR A 281 -5.26 2.31 24.76
N GLU A 282 -6.41 2.93 25.05
CA GLU A 282 -7.16 2.69 26.29
C GLU A 282 -7.69 1.26 26.35
N ARG A 283 -8.12 0.74 25.20
CA ARG A 283 -8.63 -0.61 25.03
C ARG A 283 -7.55 -1.66 25.30
N ASN A 284 -6.36 -1.49 24.73
CA ASN A 284 -5.23 -2.39 24.96
C ASN A 284 -4.80 -2.35 26.43
N ALA A 285 -4.78 -1.17 27.04
CA ALA A 285 -4.50 -1.03 28.47
C ALA A 285 -5.54 -1.77 29.32
N GLU A 286 -6.82 -1.76 28.96
CA GLU A 286 -7.86 -2.52 29.65
C GLU A 286 -7.69 -4.03 29.53
N ILE A 287 -7.38 -4.53 28.33
CA ILE A 287 -7.10 -5.95 28.10
C ILE A 287 -5.90 -6.38 28.96
N VAL A 288 -4.80 -5.63 28.93
CA VAL A 288 -3.59 -5.89 29.74
C VAL A 288 -3.90 -5.92 31.23
N ARG A 289 -4.72 -4.99 31.75
CA ARG A 289 -5.14 -5.00 33.16
C ARG A 289 -5.84 -6.31 33.58
N ARG A 290 -6.51 -7.00 32.64
CA ARG A 290 -7.27 -8.23 32.91
C ARG A 290 -6.45 -9.50 32.74
N VAL A 291 -5.52 -9.53 31.79
CA VAL A 291 -4.75 -10.75 31.43
C VAL A 291 -3.29 -10.73 31.92
N GLY A 292 -2.78 -9.57 32.33
CA GLY A 292 -1.42 -9.40 32.85
C GLY A 292 -0.34 -9.75 31.82
N GLU A 293 0.72 -10.43 32.27
CA GLU A 293 1.91 -10.76 31.49
C GLU A 293 1.68 -11.86 30.42
N LYS A 294 0.44 -12.35 30.27
CA LYS A 294 0.06 -13.32 29.24
C LYS A 294 0.16 -12.76 27.82
N VAL A 295 0.24 -11.43 27.68
CA VAL A 295 0.29 -10.74 26.39
C VAL A 295 1.31 -9.60 26.43
N VAL A 296 2.07 -9.43 25.34
CA VAL A 296 2.94 -8.26 25.14
C VAL A 296 2.12 -7.16 24.48
N SER A 297 2.02 -5.99 25.10
CA SER A 297 1.32 -4.84 24.49
C SER A 297 2.31 -3.95 23.75
N THR A 298 2.07 -3.71 22.46
CA THR A 298 2.91 -2.78 21.68
C THR A 298 2.47 -1.32 21.86
N PRO A 299 3.38 -0.36 21.67
CA PRO A 299 3.01 1.05 21.54
C PRO A 299 2.03 1.30 20.38
N THR A 300 1.14 2.28 20.58
CA THR A 300 0.04 2.60 19.63
C THR A 300 0.16 4.00 19.03
N THR A 301 1.07 4.85 19.53
CA THR A 301 1.14 6.28 19.22
C THR A 301 2.41 6.71 18.47
N GLU A 302 3.30 5.78 18.11
CA GLU A 302 4.58 6.05 17.45
C GLU A 302 4.48 6.25 15.92
N GLY A 303 3.25 6.40 15.42
CA GLY A 303 2.96 6.59 14.01
C GLY A 303 2.85 5.29 13.20
N VAL A 304 2.30 5.41 12.00
CA VAL A 304 1.85 4.26 11.20
C VAL A 304 2.97 3.29 10.83
N ARG A 305 4.17 3.81 10.53
CA ARG A 305 5.31 2.97 10.12
C ARG A 305 5.82 2.08 11.27
N ARG A 306 5.89 2.62 12.49
CA ARG A 306 6.20 1.83 13.70
C ARG A 306 5.06 0.85 14.00
N GLY A 307 3.80 1.26 13.85
CA GLY A 307 2.64 0.36 13.90
C GLY A 307 2.76 -0.86 12.99
N ILE A 308 3.16 -0.66 11.73
CA ILE A 308 3.41 -1.76 10.78
C ILE A 308 4.57 -2.65 11.26
N CYS A 309 5.63 -2.08 11.86
CA CYS A 309 6.71 -2.87 12.46
C CYS A 309 6.20 -3.75 13.61
N TYR A 310 5.34 -3.22 14.48
CA TYR A 310 4.73 -3.98 15.56
C TYR A 310 3.86 -5.12 15.05
N GLU A 311 3.10 -4.91 13.97
CA GLU A 311 2.35 -6.00 13.34
C GLU A 311 3.26 -7.00 12.60
N ALA A 312 4.41 -6.54 12.08
CA ALA A 312 5.39 -7.38 11.42
C ALA A 312 6.10 -8.37 12.36
N VAL A 313 6.07 -8.15 13.68
CA VAL A 313 6.60 -9.13 14.65
C VAL A 313 5.78 -10.42 14.66
N CYS A 314 4.50 -10.34 14.30
CA CYS A 314 3.56 -11.46 14.37
C CYS A 314 3.76 -12.46 13.22
N ASP A 315 3.47 -13.73 13.47
CA ASP A 315 3.31 -14.77 12.44
C ASP A 315 1.84 -14.87 11.99
N VAL A 316 0.93 -14.74 12.97
CA VAL A 316 -0.52 -14.80 12.80
C VAL A 316 -1.13 -13.50 13.32
N VAL A 317 -2.13 -12.94 12.62
CA VAL A 317 -2.89 -11.78 13.07
C VAL A 317 -4.37 -12.13 13.14
N ILE A 318 -4.96 -12.01 14.33
CA ILE A 318 -6.39 -12.12 14.60
C ILE A 318 -6.99 -10.72 14.55
N THR A 319 -7.94 -10.48 13.64
CA THR A 319 -8.41 -9.13 13.33
C THR A 319 -9.81 -9.09 12.72
N GLY A 320 -10.55 -8.01 12.93
CA GLY A 320 -11.73 -7.69 12.12
C GLY A 320 -11.30 -7.05 10.81
N ASP A 321 -12.25 -6.88 9.88
CA ASP A 321 -12.03 -6.12 8.65
C ASP A 321 -11.73 -4.62 8.94
N SER A 322 -10.44 -4.33 9.09
CA SER A 322 -9.90 -3.05 9.52
C SER A 322 -8.55 -2.79 8.85
N PHE A 323 -7.96 -1.62 9.10
CA PHE A 323 -6.65 -1.30 8.56
C PHE A 323 -5.58 -2.34 8.92
N GLY A 324 -5.57 -2.85 10.16
CA GLY A 324 -4.65 -3.92 10.58
C GLY A 324 -4.74 -5.16 9.70
N MET A 325 -5.96 -5.62 9.36
CA MET A 325 -6.13 -6.75 8.43
C MET A 325 -5.42 -6.52 7.09
N HIS A 326 -5.55 -5.33 6.50
CA HIS A 326 -4.87 -5.04 5.23
C HIS A 326 -3.35 -4.95 5.38
N VAL A 327 -2.85 -4.47 6.52
CA VAL A 327 -1.41 -4.48 6.84
C VAL A 327 -0.91 -5.92 6.98
N ALA A 328 -1.59 -6.76 7.75
CA ALA A 328 -1.27 -8.19 7.89
C ALA A 328 -1.21 -8.91 6.52
N ILE A 329 -2.18 -8.65 5.64
CA ILE A 329 -2.19 -9.18 4.26
C ILE A 329 -0.95 -8.69 3.48
N GLY A 330 -0.65 -7.39 3.55
CA GLY A 330 0.51 -6.77 2.88
C GLY A 330 1.86 -7.26 3.40
N LEU A 331 1.93 -7.57 4.69
CA LEU A 331 3.09 -8.19 5.34
C LEU A 331 3.13 -9.72 5.17
N LYS A 332 2.18 -10.29 4.41
CA LYS A 332 2.07 -11.71 4.12
C LYS A 332 1.96 -12.60 5.37
N LYS A 333 1.30 -12.10 6.41
CA LYS A 333 1.02 -12.85 7.64
C LYS A 333 -0.12 -13.84 7.44
N HIS A 334 -0.23 -14.82 8.33
CA HIS A 334 -1.44 -15.64 8.39
C HIS A 334 -2.56 -14.83 9.07
N VAL A 335 -3.70 -14.67 8.42
CA VAL A 335 -4.78 -13.79 8.88
C VAL A 335 -5.97 -14.62 9.33
N ILE A 336 -6.40 -14.47 10.59
CA ILE A 336 -7.68 -14.98 11.08
C ILE A 336 -8.63 -13.80 11.18
N ALA A 337 -9.48 -13.63 10.16
CA ALA A 337 -10.33 -12.48 10.00
C ALA A 337 -11.79 -12.79 10.33
N TRP A 338 -12.47 -11.92 11.10
CA TRP A 338 -13.93 -11.98 11.25
C TRP A 338 -14.64 -10.87 10.48
N PHE A 339 -15.83 -11.20 10.00
CA PHE A 339 -16.68 -10.34 9.20
C PHE A 339 -18.10 -10.25 9.75
N GLY A 340 -18.81 -9.23 9.31
CA GLY A 340 -20.21 -9.01 9.67
C GLY A 340 -20.78 -7.80 8.96
N LEU A 341 -20.13 -6.65 9.16
CA LEU A 341 -20.55 -5.39 8.52
C LEU A 341 -20.19 -5.33 7.03
N SER A 342 -19.03 -5.84 6.66
CA SER A 342 -18.39 -5.66 5.35
C SER A 342 -18.49 -6.88 4.44
N CYS A 343 -18.24 -6.64 3.15
CA CYS A 343 -18.34 -7.63 2.08
C CYS A 343 -17.11 -8.55 2.08
N TRP A 344 -17.21 -9.70 2.75
CA TRP A 344 -16.11 -10.66 2.82
C TRP A 344 -15.71 -11.23 1.45
N SER A 345 -16.63 -11.29 0.48
CA SER A 345 -16.31 -11.71 -0.90
C SER A 345 -15.34 -10.77 -1.62
N GLU A 346 -15.24 -9.52 -1.18
CA GLU A 346 -14.33 -8.52 -1.76
C GLU A 346 -12.91 -8.59 -1.15
N ILE A 347 -12.68 -9.45 -0.15
CA ILE A 347 -11.38 -9.62 0.50
C ILE A 347 -10.73 -10.92 0.05
N ASP A 348 -9.43 -10.86 -0.24
CA ASP A 348 -8.60 -12.02 -0.52
C ASP A 348 -7.50 -12.12 0.55
N LEU A 349 -7.35 -13.31 1.15
CA LEU A 349 -6.28 -13.60 2.11
C LEU A 349 -5.07 -14.30 1.45
N TYR A 350 -5.09 -14.47 0.12
CA TYR A 350 -3.99 -15.05 -0.66
C TYR A 350 -3.51 -16.38 -0.10
N ASP A 351 -4.47 -17.23 0.27
CA ASP A 351 -4.27 -18.59 0.81
C ASP A 351 -3.53 -18.64 2.16
N ARG A 352 -3.41 -17.49 2.84
CA ARG A 352 -2.76 -17.34 4.15
C ARG A 352 -3.75 -16.88 5.21
N GLY A 353 -4.84 -17.59 5.38
CA GLY A 353 -5.77 -17.23 6.43
C GLY A 353 -7.08 -17.99 6.47
N MET A 354 -7.89 -17.60 7.43
CA MET A 354 -9.23 -18.08 7.66
C MET A 354 -10.19 -16.89 7.80
N MET A 355 -11.35 -16.98 7.15
CA MET A 355 -12.45 -16.04 7.33
C MET A 355 -13.55 -16.66 8.21
N LEU A 356 -14.01 -15.89 9.19
CA LEU A 356 -15.18 -16.16 10.02
C LEU A 356 -16.31 -15.26 9.54
N VAL A 357 -17.35 -15.88 8.98
CA VAL A 357 -18.52 -15.19 8.44
C VAL A 357 -19.77 -15.66 9.20
N PRO A 358 -20.73 -14.77 9.48
CA PRO A 358 -21.93 -15.14 10.21
C PRO A 358 -22.88 -15.92 9.27
N GLU A 359 -23.04 -17.22 9.54
CA GLU A 359 -23.94 -18.08 8.77
C GLU A 359 -25.41 -17.79 9.12
N GLY A 360 -26.27 -17.65 8.12
CA GLY A 360 -27.70 -17.42 8.31
C GLY A 360 -28.11 -16.02 8.78
N LEU A 361 -27.15 -15.09 8.96
CA LEU A 361 -27.47 -13.73 9.41
C LEU A 361 -27.98 -12.84 8.26
N HIS A 362 -29.29 -12.68 8.20
CA HIS A 362 -29.99 -11.97 7.10
C HIS A 362 -29.53 -10.52 6.89
N CYS A 363 -29.06 -9.85 7.95
CA CYS A 363 -28.67 -8.45 7.86
C CYS A 363 -27.24 -8.26 7.37
N ALA A 364 -26.37 -9.28 7.39
CA ALA A 364 -24.96 -9.17 7.05
C ALA A 364 -24.67 -9.62 5.62
N PRO A 365 -23.78 -8.94 4.84
CA PRO A 365 -23.21 -7.62 5.10
C PRO A 365 -24.23 -6.48 5.08
N CYS A 366 -23.95 -5.35 5.75
CA CYS A 366 -24.91 -4.22 5.82
C CYS A 366 -24.32 -2.82 5.62
N TRP A 367 -23.02 -2.62 5.88
CA TRP A 367 -22.37 -1.30 5.94
C TRP A 367 -23.03 -0.24 6.83
N LYS A 368 -23.92 -0.63 7.77
CA LYS A 368 -24.62 0.29 8.67
C LYS A 368 -23.72 0.76 9.82
N ARG A 369 -23.66 2.09 10.03
CA ARG A 369 -22.91 2.70 11.15
C ARG A 369 -23.56 2.46 12.51
N SER A 370 -24.89 2.35 12.55
CA SER A 370 -25.65 1.99 13.76
C SER A 370 -26.36 0.67 13.52
N CYS A 371 -26.23 -0.27 14.46
CA CYS A 371 -26.79 -1.60 14.35
C CYS A 371 -28.16 -1.66 15.04
N PRO A 372 -29.25 -2.02 14.33
CA PRO A 372 -30.55 -2.21 14.94
C PRO A 372 -30.73 -3.61 15.57
N TYR A 373 -29.74 -4.51 15.42
CA TYR A 373 -29.79 -5.93 15.82
C TYR A 373 -28.74 -6.27 16.89
N GLY A 374 -28.40 -5.34 17.79
CA GLY A 374 -27.54 -5.63 18.95
C GLY A 374 -26.15 -6.21 18.64
N LEU A 375 -25.60 -5.95 17.45
CA LEU A 375 -24.31 -6.51 16.98
C LEU A 375 -24.27 -8.06 16.97
N GLU A 376 -25.36 -8.72 16.61
CA GLU A 376 -25.41 -10.20 16.43
C GLU A 376 -24.22 -10.77 15.67
N CYS A 377 -23.77 -10.10 14.60
CA CYS A 377 -22.58 -10.52 13.83
C CYS A 377 -21.28 -10.61 14.66
N ILE A 378 -21.13 -9.80 15.71
CA ILE A 378 -19.98 -9.83 16.63
C ILE A 378 -20.20 -10.90 17.70
N SER A 379 -21.42 -11.04 18.21
CA SER A 379 -21.77 -12.07 19.19
C SER A 379 -21.64 -13.50 18.62
N MET A 380 -21.84 -13.66 17.31
CA MET A 380 -21.72 -14.94 16.60
C MET A 380 -20.28 -15.35 16.27
N ILE A 381 -19.27 -14.56 16.63
CA ILE A 381 -17.88 -14.92 16.30
C ILE A 381 -17.48 -16.16 17.10
N ASP A 382 -17.10 -17.21 16.36
CA ASP A 382 -16.68 -18.49 16.91
C ASP A 382 -15.25 -18.42 17.46
N LEU A 383 -15.14 -18.16 18.76
CA LEU A 383 -13.86 -18.10 19.47
C LEU A 383 -13.16 -19.46 19.54
N GLU A 384 -13.92 -20.57 19.54
CA GLU A 384 -13.32 -21.91 19.53
C GLU A 384 -12.63 -22.20 18.21
N ARG A 385 -13.25 -21.82 17.10
CA ARG A 385 -12.65 -21.97 15.77
C ARG A 385 -11.38 -21.13 15.62
N ILE A 386 -11.35 -19.91 16.18
CA ILE A 386 -10.12 -19.09 16.24
C ILE A 386 -9.04 -19.82 17.03
N ALA A 387 -9.36 -20.28 18.25
CA ALA A 387 -8.39 -20.92 19.11
C ALA A 387 -7.88 -22.25 18.52
N GLY A 388 -8.76 -23.02 17.89
CA GLY A 388 -8.42 -24.26 17.18
C GLY A 388 -7.45 -24.03 16.03
N GLU A 389 -7.66 -22.96 15.25
CA GLU A 389 -6.76 -22.62 14.15
C GLU A 389 -5.36 -22.21 14.65
N VAL A 390 -5.28 -21.41 15.70
CA VAL A 390 -3.99 -21.05 16.32
C VAL A 390 -3.25 -22.29 16.81
N LYS A 391 -3.94 -23.20 17.51
CA LYS A 391 -3.35 -24.46 17.97
C LYS A 391 -2.86 -25.34 16.82
N ARG A 392 -3.62 -25.40 15.71
CA ARG A 392 -3.22 -26.10 14.49
C ARG A 392 -1.92 -25.53 13.92
N LEU A 393 -1.82 -24.20 13.82
CA LEU A 393 -0.63 -23.52 13.32
C LEU A 393 0.58 -23.72 14.25
N ALA A 394 0.39 -23.68 15.56
CA ALA A 394 1.44 -23.93 16.54
C ALA A 394 1.98 -25.38 16.41
N ALA A 395 1.09 -26.36 16.27
CA ALA A 395 1.46 -27.75 16.06
C ALA A 395 2.20 -27.99 14.73
N ILE A 396 1.92 -27.21 13.68
CA ILE A 396 2.69 -27.26 12.43
C ILE A 396 4.08 -26.69 12.64
N ARG A 397 4.20 -25.53 13.31
CA ARG A 397 5.49 -24.88 13.58
C ARG A 397 6.42 -25.77 14.42
N ALA A 398 5.88 -26.43 15.44
CA ALA A 398 6.61 -27.37 16.29
C ALA A 398 7.10 -28.64 15.56
N LYS A 399 6.69 -28.89 14.31
CA LYS A 399 7.22 -29.99 13.48
C LYS A 399 8.33 -29.54 12.52
N VAL A 400 8.49 -28.23 12.33
CA VAL A 400 9.48 -27.64 11.42
C VAL A 400 10.80 -27.36 12.14
N PHE A 401 10.73 -27.18 13.46
CA PHE A 401 11.86 -27.13 14.40
C PHE A 401 11.89 -28.43 15.20
#